data_AF-A0A5P1FNP5-F1
#
_entry.id   AF-A0A5P1FNP5-F1
#
_cell.length_a   1.000
_cell.length_b   1.000
_cell.length_c   1.000
_cell.angle_alpha   90.00
_cell.angle_beta   90.00
_cell.angle_gamma   90.00
#
_symmetry.space_group_name_H-M   'P 1'
#
loop_
_entity.id
_entity.type
_entity.pdbx_description
1 polymer ?
#
loop_
_entity_poly.entity_id
_entity_poly.type
_entity_poly.pdbx_seq_one_letter_code
_entity_poly.pdbx_strand_id
1 'polypeptide(L)'
;MLALCAYFPTYITKNSSSIVDKIDIPGLRTIPSSSLPPPLRDPEHLFRIQFVENGQALTKADGILVNTFQALEPEALSALNAGHVAPDLPPVFAIGPLCNPLRSEKRTALSWLDEQPEDSVVYVSFGSRTAMAAEQIEELADGLERSGQRFLWVLKTKKVDKEEEQYG
;
A
#
# COMPACT_ATOMS: atom_id res chain seq x y z
N MET A 1 -4.84 -5.54 2.38
CA MET A 1 -3.91 -5.32 3.50
C MET A 1 -4.56 -5.56 4.86
N LEU A 2 -5.74 -5.00 5.14
CA LEU A 2 -6.42 -5.16 6.44
C LEU A 2 -6.62 -6.63 6.84
N ALA A 3 -7.13 -7.48 5.93
CA ALA A 3 -7.35 -8.90 6.21
C ALA A 3 -6.06 -9.64 6.58
N LEU A 4 -4.95 -9.32 5.92
CA LEU A 4 -3.65 -9.85 6.32
C LEU A 4 -3.29 -9.39 7.73
N CYS A 5 -3.40 -8.09 8.04
CA CYS A 5 -3.09 -7.57 9.37
C CYS A 5 -3.94 -8.21 10.47
N ALA A 6 -5.24 -8.36 10.26
CA ALA A 6 -6.15 -9.00 11.20
C ALA A 6 -5.83 -10.49 11.44
N TYR A 7 -5.48 -11.22 10.37
CA TYR A 7 -5.19 -12.66 10.46
C TYR A 7 -3.75 -12.99 10.86
N PHE A 8 -2.80 -12.07 10.65
CA PHE A 8 -1.37 -12.34 10.80
C PHE A 8 -0.98 -12.87 12.19
N PRO A 9 -1.54 -12.37 13.31
CA PRO A 9 -1.27 -12.92 14.64
C PRO A 9 -1.65 -14.41 14.74
N THR A 10 -2.83 -14.79 14.26
CA THR A 10 -3.28 -16.19 14.24
C THR A 10 -2.39 -17.04 13.35
N TYR A 11 -2.01 -16.53 12.18
CA TYR A 11 -1.11 -17.21 11.27
C TYR A 11 0.25 -17.51 11.90
N ILE A 12 0.90 -16.53 12.54
CA ILE A 12 2.21 -16.75 13.15
C ILE A 12 2.13 -17.69 14.36
N THR A 13 1.06 -17.64 15.16
CA THR A 13 0.86 -18.57 16.28
C THR A 13 0.73 -20.00 15.79
N LYS A 14 -0.02 -20.23 14.69
CA LYS A 14 -0.17 -21.56 14.09
C LYS A 14 1.13 -22.12 13.50
N ASN A 15 2.03 -21.25 13.05
CA ASN A 15 3.27 -21.62 12.36
C ASN A 15 4.52 -21.42 13.23
N SER A 16 4.39 -21.40 14.56
CA SER A 16 5.52 -21.22 15.49
C SER A 16 6.42 -20.04 15.13
N SER A 17 5.82 -18.89 14.84
CA SER A 17 6.46 -17.65 14.42
C SER A 17 7.24 -17.71 13.10
N SER A 18 7.19 -18.82 12.38
CA SER A 18 7.84 -18.99 11.07
C SER A 18 6.92 -18.56 9.93
N ILE A 19 7.49 -18.01 8.85
CA ILE A 19 6.76 -17.74 7.61
C ILE A 19 6.94 -18.93 6.68
N VAL A 20 5.86 -19.65 6.40
CA VAL A 20 5.83 -20.69 5.35
C VAL A 20 5.63 -20.07 3.96
N ASP A 21 5.82 -20.85 2.90
CA ASP A 21 5.78 -20.38 1.51
C ASP A 21 4.48 -19.70 1.09
N LYS A 22 3.37 -20.04 1.75
CA LYS A 22 2.02 -19.58 1.40
C LYS A 22 1.21 -19.26 2.65
N ILE A 23 0.47 -18.17 2.60
CA ILE A 23 -0.40 -17.70 3.68
C ILE A 23 -1.83 -17.82 3.21
N ASP A 24 -2.56 -18.76 3.81
CA ASP A 24 -3.97 -18.97 3.53
C ASP A 24 -4.83 -18.10 4.46
N ILE A 25 -5.35 -17.01 3.93
CA ILE A 25 -6.22 -16.09 4.68
C ILE A 25 -7.65 -16.64 4.57
N PRO A 26 -8.31 -16.99 5.68
CA PRO A 26 -9.64 -17.61 5.62
C PRO A 26 -10.66 -16.72 4.90
N GLY A 27 -11.43 -17.33 4.00
CA GLY A 27 -12.43 -16.63 3.18
C GLY A 27 -11.84 -15.76 2.07
N LEU A 28 -10.52 -15.82 1.86
CA LEU A 28 -9.79 -15.06 0.85
C LEU A 28 -8.79 -15.93 0.10
N ARG A 29 -8.14 -15.34 -0.91
CA ARG A 29 -7.09 -16.02 -1.67
C ARG A 29 -5.83 -16.24 -0.82
N THR A 30 -5.17 -17.36 -1.08
CA THR A 30 -3.81 -17.62 -0.58
C THR A 30 -2.82 -16.63 -1.21
N ILE A 31 -1.94 -16.05 -0.40
CA ILE A 31 -0.87 -15.17 -0.87
C ILE A 31 0.49 -15.85 -0.71
N PRO A 32 1.41 -15.71 -1.68
CA PRO A 32 2.76 -16.24 -1.52
C PRO A 32 3.54 -15.38 -0.51
N SER A 33 4.41 -16.00 0.28
CA SER A 33 5.26 -15.29 1.25
C SER A 33 6.16 -14.25 0.59
N SER A 34 6.50 -14.46 -0.68
CA SER A 34 7.25 -13.51 -1.53
C SER A 34 6.52 -12.19 -1.77
N SER A 35 5.20 -12.12 -1.58
CA SER A 35 4.42 -10.87 -1.64
C SER A 35 4.38 -10.12 -0.32
N LEU A 36 4.84 -10.70 0.79
CA LEU A 36 4.97 -9.96 2.05
C LEU A 36 6.07 -8.89 1.93
N PRO A 37 5.88 -7.70 2.53
CA PRO A 37 6.98 -6.80 2.81
C PRO A 37 8.16 -7.55 3.47
N PRO A 38 9.40 -7.40 3.00
CA PRO A 38 10.56 -8.07 3.59
C PRO A 38 10.67 -7.90 5.11
N PRO A 39 10.37 -6.72 5.69
CA PRO A 39 10.31 -6.53 7.14
C PRO A 39 9.37 -7.49 7.89
N LEU A 40 8.28 -7.97 7.28
CA LEU A 40 7.38 -8.93 7.94
C LEU A 40 7.95 -10.35 8.02
N ARG A 41 9.00 -10.65 7.25
CA ARG A 41 9.61 -12.00 7.23
C ARG A 41 10.59 -12.21 8.36
N ASP A 42 11.18 -11.13 8.87
CA ASP A 42 12.11 -11.13 9.99
C ASP A 42 11.35 -11.03 11.33
N PRO A 43 11.42 -12.06 12.20
CA PRO A 43 10.79 -12.07 13.52
C PRO A 43 11.22 -10.90 14.44
N GLU A 44 12.46 -10.41 14.30
CA GLU A 44 13.04 -9.40 15.19
C GLU A 44 12.82 -7.97 14.67
N HIS A 45 12.36 -7.84 13.43
CA HIS A 45 12.17 -6.53 12.82
C HIS A 45 10.99 -5.79 13.46
N LEU A 46 11.22 -4.54 13.91
CA LEU A 46 10.22 -3.71 14.59
C LEU A 46 8.88 -3.62 13.85
N PHE A 47 8.92 -3.43 12.53
CA PHE A 47 7.71 -3.44 11.68
C PHE A 47 6.85 -4.69 11.89
N ARG A 48 7.45 -5.88 11.99
CA ARG A 48 6.70 -7.13 12.21
C ARG A 48 6.11 -7.17 13.60
N ILE A 49 6.89 -6.82 14.62
CA ILE A 49 6.42 -6.77 16.01
C ILE A 49 5.18 -5.87 16.09
N GLN A 50 5.27 -4.65 15.56
CA GLN A 50 4.15 -3.70 15.51
C GLN A 50 2.97 -4.23 14.69
N PHE A 51 3.23 -4.93 13.57
CA PHE A 51 2.18 -5.47 12.72
C PHE A 51 1.36 -6.56 13.42
N VAL A 52 2.01 -7.39 14.24
CA VAL A 52 1.36 -8.41 15.07
C VAL A 52 0.54 -7.75 16.18
N GLU A 53 1.13 -6.80 16.91
CA GLU A 53 0.45 -6.08 17.99
C GLU A 53 -0.78 -5.32 17.48
N ASN A 54 -0.64 -4.62 16.35
CA ASN A 54 -1.74 -3.91 15.71
C ASN A 54 -2.85 -4.86 15.27
N GLY A 55 -2.48 -6.01 14.68
CA GLY A 55 -3.45 -7.04 14.28
C GLY A 55 -4.30 -7.54 15.45
N GLN A 56 -3.68 -7.76 16.61
CA GLN A 56 -4.39 -8.12 17.84
C GLN A 56 -5.26 -6.97 18.36
N ALA A 57 -4.77 -5.73 18.30
CA ALA A 57 -5.48 -4.55 18.77
C ALA A 57 -6.74 -4.23 17.94
N LEU A 58 -6.81 -4.64 16.67
CA LEU A 58 -8.00 -4.43 15.82
C LEU A 58 -9.29 -5.01 16.44
N THR A 59 -9.19 -6.14 17.15
CA THR A 59 -10.33 -6.80 17.83
C THR A 59 -10.90 -6.00 19.01
N LYS A 60 -10.15 -4.99 19.48
CA LYS A 60 -10.54 -4.15 20.63
C LYS A 60 -11.24 -2.86 20.21
N ALA A 61 -11.33 -2.58 18.90
CA ALA A 61 -12.01 -1.39 18.39
C ALA A 61 -13.52 -1.60 18.33
N ASP A 62 -14.30 -0.52 18.35
CA ASP A 62 -15.77 -0.58 18.15
C ASP A 62 -16.16 -0.74 16.67
N GLY A 63 -15.24 -0.43 15.76
CA GLY A 63 -15.42 -0.48 14.32
C GLY A 63 -14.15 -0.10 13.57
N ILE A 64 -14.00 -0.57 12.34
CA ILE A 64 -12.83 -0.30 11.50
C ILE A 64 -13.26 0.46 10.25
N LEU A 65 -12.69 1.65 10.06
CA LEU A 65 -12.91 2.45 8.85
C LEU A 65 -11.83 2.15 7.82
N VAL A 66 -12.22 1.81 6.60
CA VAL A 66 -11.30 1.50 5.50
C VAL A 66 -11.59 2.39 4.31
N ASN A 67 -10.56 3.05 3.80
CA ASN A 67 -10.64 3.84 2.58
C ASN A 67 -10.65 2.92 1.33
N THR A 68 -11.77 2.22 1.16
CA THR A 68 -12.09 1.33 0.04
C THR A 68 -13.59 1.40 -0.21
N PHE A 69 -14.11 0.70 -1.23
CA PHE A 69 -15.54 0.62 -1.52
C PHE A 69 -15.93 -0.78 -2.01
N GLN A 70 -17.22 -1.12 -1.91
CA GLN A 70 -17.72 -2.48 -2.14
C GLN A 70 -17.36 -3.04 -3.52
N ALA A 71 -17.43 -2.23 -4.58
CA ALA A 71 -17.13 -2.68 -5.92
C ALA A 71 -15.62 -2.94 -6.17
N LEU A 72 -14.72 -2.40 -5.34
CA LEU A 72 -13.28 -2.62 -5.46
C LEU A 72 -12.81 -3.89 -4.75
N GLU A 73 -13.30 -4.15 -3.53
CA GLU A 73 -12.85 -5.26 -2.69
C GLU A 73 -14.01 -6.09 -2.10
N PRO A 74 -14.93 -6.62 -2.93
CA PRO A 74 -16.15 -7.26 -2.45
C PRO A 74 -15.88 -8.51 -1.59
N GLU A 75 -14.95 -9.36 -2.03
CA GLU A 75 -14.58 -10.60 -1.33
C GLU A 75 -13.93 -10.32 0.03
N ALA A 76 -13.03 -9.32 0.09
CA ALA A 76 -12.35 -8.97 1.33
C ALA A 76 -13.30 -8.37 2.36
N LEU A 77 -14.18 -7.46 1.94
CA LEU A 77 -15.19 -6.87 2.82
C LEU A 77 -16.17 -7.93 3.33
N SER A 78 -16.58 -8.88 2.48
CA SER A 78 -17.44 -9.99 2.88
C SER A 78 -16.74 -10.92 3.87
N ALA A 79 -15.49 -11.32 3.62
CA ALA A 79 -14.75 -12.24 4.48
C ALA A 79 -14.44 -11.63 5.86
N LEU A 80 -14.14 -10.33 5.90
CA LEU A 80 -13.92 -9.59 7.13
C LEU A 80 -15.19 -9.50 7.98
N ASN A 81 -16.31 -9.06 7.39
CA ASN A 81 -17.57 -8.87 8.11
C ASN A 81 -18.31 -10.19 8.43
N ALA A 82 -18.01 -11.28 7.71
CA ALA A 82 -18.51 -12.61 8.04
C ALA A 82 -17.72 -13.30 9.18
N GLY A 83 -16.68 -12.65 9.71
CA GLY A 83 -15.83 -13.22 10.77
C GLY A 83 -14.93 -14.37 10.30
N HIS A 84 -14.79 -14.59 8.99
CA HIS A 84 -13.92 -15.64 8.46
C HIS A 84 -12.45 -15.36 8.81
N VAL A 85 -12.01 -14.12 8.60
CA VAL A 85 -10.61 -13.69 8.75
C VAL A 85 -10.18 -13.69 10.22
N ALA A 86 -11.01 -13.12 11.09
CA ALA A 86 -10.84 -13.09 12.54
C ALA A 86 -12.23 -13.03 13.18
N PRO A 87 -12.60 -13.98 14.06
CA PRO A 87 -13.95 -14.04 14.63
C PRO A 87 -14.34 -12.82 15.46
N ASP A 88 -13.37 -12.24 16.18
CA ASP A 88 -13.58 -11.11 17.10
C ASP A 88 -13.36 -9.76 16.42
N LEU A 89 -13.36 -9.70 15.08
CA LEU A 89 -13.19 -8.44 14.37
C LEU A 89 -14.49 -7.62 14.45
N PRO A 90 -14.43 -6.33 14.82
CA PRO A 90 -15.61 -5.47 14.80
C PRO A 90 -16.06 -5.18 13.36
N PRO A 91 -17.25 -4.57 13.17
CA PRO A 91 -17.73 -4.21 11.84
C PRO A 91 -16.73 -3.37 11.05
N VAL A 92 -16.50 -3.77 9.79
CA VAL A 92 -15.61 -3.08 8.85
C VAL A 92 -16.44 -2.24 7.89
N PHE A 93 -16.24 -0.93 7.94
CA PHE A 93 -16.94 0.06 7.11
C PHE A 93 -16.05 0.55 5.97
N ALA A 94 -16.47 0.27 4.74
CA ALA A 94 -15.87 0.82 3.54
C ALA A 94 -16.40 2.25 3.34
N ILE A 95 -15.55 3.25 3.52
CA ILE A 95 -15.91 4.69 3.48
C ILE A 95 -15.23 5.46 2.34
N GLY A 96 -14.59 4.74 1.42
CA GLY A 96 -13.87 5.32 0.29
C GLY A 96 -14.74 5.57 -0.94
N PRO A 97 -14.16 6.23 -1.97
CA PRO A 97 -12.82 6.82 -1.95
C PRO A 97 -12.79 8.16 -1.20
N LEU A 98 -12.06 8.21 -0.09
CA LEU A 98 -11.70 9.44 0.59
C LEU A 98 -10.49 10.04 -0.12
N CYS A 99 -10.76 11.00 -1.00
CA CYS A 99 -9.75 11.79 -1.68
C CYS A 99 -9.68 13.17 -1.04
N ASN A 100 -8.47 13.71 -0.85
CA ASN A 100 -8.33 15.09 -0.41
C ASN A 100 -8.97 16.01 -1.46
N PRO A 101 -9.81 17.00 -1.05
CA PRO A 101 -10.32 17.98 -1.98
C PRO A 101 -9.14 18.71 -2.62
N LEU A 102 -9.13 18.78 -3.94
CA LEU A 102 -8.12 19.50 -4.71
C LEU A 102 -8.15 20.97 -4.28
N ARG A 103 -7.18 21.40 -3.48
CA ARG A 103 -6.93 22.83 -3.29
C ARG A 103 -6.46 23.36 -4.63
N SER A 104 -7.32 24.14 -5.30
CA SER A 104 -7.04 24.76 -6.59
C SER A 104 -6.05 25.91 -6.43
N GLU A 105 -4.82 25.61 -6.04
CA GLU A 105 -3.72 26.51 -6.34
C GLU A 105 -3.42 26.31 -7.83
N LYS A 106 -3.67 27.35 -8.64
CA LYS A 106 -3.37 27.34 -10.08
C LYS A 106 -1.87 27.08 -10.27
N ARG A 107 -1.52 25.83 -10.54
CA ARG A 107 -0.15 25.42 -10.85
C ARG A 107 0.05 25.52 -12.36
N THR A 108 1.12 26.19 -12.77
CA THR A 108 1.50 26.45 -14.17
C THR A 108 1.66 25.20 -15.02
N ALA A 109 1.87 24.02 -14.42
CA ALA A 109 1.93 22.75 -15.15
C ALA A 109 0.58 22.27 -15.70
N LEU A 110 -0.55 22.80 -15.22
CA LEU A 110 -1.88 22.39 -15.68
C LEU A 110 -2.23 22.98 -17.05
N SER A 111 -1.72 24.18 -17.39
CA SER A 111 -2.04 24.80 -18.69
C SER A 111 -1.44 24.03 -19.87
N TRP A 112 -0.27 23.42 -19.70
CA TRP A 112 0.29 22.53 -20.73
C TRP A 112 -0.58 21.29 -20.94
N LEU A 113 -1.18 20.76 -19.86
CA LEU A 113 -2.07 19.60 -19.94
C LEU A 113 -3.38 19.95 -20.66
N ASP A 114 -3.90 21.17 -20.46
CA ASP A 114 -5.09 21.69 -21.14
C ASP A 114 -4.94 21.76 -22.67
N GLU A 115 -3.70 21.79 -23.18
CA GLU A 115 -3.39 21.83 -24.63
C GLU A 115 -3.25 20.43 -25.27
N GLN A 116 -3.29 19.35 -24.48
CA GLN A 116 -3.12 17.99 -25.00
C GLN A 116 -4.46 17.33 -25.39
N PRO A 117 -4.46 16.41 -26.36
CA PRO A 117 -5.65 15.60 -26.65
C PRO A 117 -6.12 14.81 -25.41
N GLU A 118 -7.42 14.54 -25.33
CA GLU A 118 -8.00 13.69 -24.28
C GLU A 118 -7.31 12.32 -24.24
N ASP A 119 -7.10 11.81 -23.02
CA ASP A 119 -6.49 10.50 -22.73
C ASP A 119 -5.11 10.27 -23.40
N SER A 120 -4.35 11.33 -23.71
CA SER A 120 -3.09 11.24 -24.45
C SER A 120 -1.80 11.43 -23.64
N VAL A 121 -1.91 11.72 -22.34
CA VAL A 121 -0.77 12.00 -21.45
C VAL A 121 -0.66 10.97 -20.34
N VAL A 122 0.52 10.37 -20.19
CA VAL A 122 0.82 9.46 -19.09
C VAL A 122 1.30 10.25 -17.87
N TYR A 123 0.59 10.15 -16.74
CA TYR A 123 1.07 10.66 -15.46
C TYR A 123 1.98 9.63 -14.77
N VAL A 124 3.23 10.03 -14.47
CA VAL A 124 4.22 9.16 -13.83
C VAL A 124 4.58 9.72 -12.46
N SER A 125 4.29 8.94 -11.41
CA SER A 125 4.61 9.31 -10.03
C SER A 125 4.72 8.06 -9.15
N PHE A 126 5.79 8.00 -8.35
CA PHE A 126 6.06 6.88 -7.43
C PHE A 126 5.70 7.21 -5.97
N GLY A 127 4.74 8.13 -5.78
CA GLY A 127 4.28 8.55 -4.45
C GLY A 127 5.23 9.53 -3.75
N SER A 128 4.91 9.88 -2.50
CA SER A 128 5.59 10.98 -1.77
C SER A 128 7.01 10.65 -1.29
N ARG A 129 7.29 9.40 -0.92
CA ARG A 129 8.52 9.00 -0.21
C ARG A 129 9.54 8.25 -1.08
N THR A 130 9.12 7.68 -2.20
CA THR A 130 10.02 6.88 -3.04
C THR A 130 10.93 7.79 -3.86
N ALA A 131 12.24 7.60 -3.73
CA ALA A 131 13.21 8.05 -4.72
C ALA A 131 13.82 6.82 -5.39
N MET A 132 13.91 6.89 -6.72
CA MET A 132 14.48 5.84 -7.55
C MET A 132 16.01 5.94 -7.58
N ALA A 133 16.69 4.82 -7.80
CA ALA A 133 18.13 4.86 -8.08
C ALA A 133 18.39 5.60 -9.40
N ALA A 134 19.58 6.16 -9.58
CA ALA A 134 19.92 6.94 -10.78
C ALA A 134 19.78 6.09 -12.05
N GLU A 135 20.22 4.83 -11.99
CA GLU A 135 20.13 3.88 -13.08
C GLU A 135 18.67 3.59 -13.45
N GLN A 136 17.76 3.51 -12.47
CA GLN A 136 16.33 3.31 -12.74
C GLN A 136 15.67 4.55 -13.34
N ILE A 137 16.17 5.76 -12.99
CA ILE A 137 15.71 7.02 -13.57
C ILE A 137 16.14 7.08 -15.04
N GLU A 138 17.38 6.71 -15.35
CA GLU A 138 17.92 6.68 -16.72
C GLU A 138 17.12 5.72 -17.60
N GLU A 139 16.90 4.48 -17.14
CA GLU A 139 16.11 3.48 -17.88
C GLU A 139 14.65 3.93 -18.08
N LEU A 140 14.04 4.55 -17.07
CA LEU A 140 12.67 5.08 -17.20
C LEU A 140 12.63 6.26 -18.17
N ALA A 141 13.65 7.13 -18.17
CA ALA A 141 13.74 8.24 -19.10
C ALA A 141 13.88 7.75 -20.55
N ASP A 142 14.77 6.79 -20.82
CA ASP A 142 14.93 6.17 -22.14
C ASP A 142 13.62 5.50 -22.60
N GLY A 143 12.96 4.76 -21.70
CA GLY A 143 11.68 4.11 -21.99
C GLY A 143 10.56 5.11 -22.32
N LEU A 144 10.47 6.22 -21.59
CA LEU A 144 9.49 7.27 -21.85
C LEU A 144 9.76 7.98 -23.19
N GLU A 145 11.02 8.32 -23.48
CA GLU A 145 11.41 8.94 -24.75
C GLU A 145 11.07 8.03 -25.94
N ARG A 146 11.48 6.76 -25.87
CA ARG A 146 11.24 5.78 -26.93
C ARG A 146 9.78 5.40 -27.11
N SER A 147 8.94 5.58 -26.09
CA SER A 147 7.50 5.31 -26.19
C SER A 147 6.77 6.24 -27.15
N GLY A 148 7.34 7.42 -27.44
CA GLY A 148 6.69 8.48 -28.21
C GLY A 148 5.41 9.04 -27.56
N GLN A 149 5.09 8.63 -26.32
CA GLN A 149 3.93 9.12 -25.58
C GLN A 149 4.25 10.45 -24.91
N ARG A 150 3.22 11.30 -24.78
CA ARG A 150 3.33 12.49 -23.93
C ARG A 150 3.28 12.04 -22.47
N PHE A 151 4.09 12.64 -21.61
CA PHE A 151 4.10 12.28 -20.21
C PHE A 151 4.29 13.50 -19.30
N LEU A 152 3.75 13.40 -18.08
CA LEU A 152 4.01 14.31 -16.97
C LEU A 152 4.63 13.49 -15.83
N TRP A 153 5.92 13.64 -15.62
CA TRP A 153 6.68 12.87 -14.63
C TRP A 153 7.09 13.70 -13.41
N VAL A 154 6.65 13.29 -12.23
CA VAL A 154 7.12 13.83 -10.95
C VAL A 154 8.43 13.15 -10.55
N LEU A 155 9.54 13.68 -11.04
CA LEU A 155 10.88 13.17 -10.74
C LEU A 155 11.37 13.59 -9.35
N LYS A 156 12.00 12.67 -8.63
CA LYS A 156 12.63 12.89 -7.32
C LYS A 156 14.04 12.35 -7.31
N THR A 157 15.00 13.22 -7.04
CA THR A 157 16.44 12.89 -7.06
C THR A 157 17.05 12.68 -5.67
N LYS A 158 16.26 12.85 -4.60
CA LYS A 158 16.71 12.63 -3.20
C LYS A 158 15.68 11.79 -2.44
N LYS A 159 16.13 10.74 -1.73
CA LYS A 159 15.30 10.00 -0.76
C LYS A 159 14.87 10.96 0.35
N VAL A 160 13.60 10.87 0.77
CA VAL A 160 13.04 11.72 1.82
C VAL A 160 13.30 11.15 3.23
N ASP A 161 13.84 9.93 3.33
CA ASP A 161 14.28 9.36 4.58
C ASP A 161 15.69 9.89 4.90
N LYS A 162 15.75 11.06 5.55
CA LYS A 162 16.90 11.39 6.38
C LYS A 162 16.77 10.53 7.63
N GLU A 163 17.47 9.39 7.68
CA GLU A 163 17.95 8.95 8.99
C GLU A 163 18.79 10.10 9.53
N GLU A 164 18.42 10.63 10.70
CA GLU A 164 19.21 11.64 11.39
C GLU A 164 20.60 11.04 11.58
N GLU A 165 21.58 11.53 10.83
CA GLU A 165 23.00 11.27 11.11
C GLU A 165 23.23 11.73 12.55
N GLN A 166 23.31 10.75 13.44
CA GLN A 166 23.60 10.91 14.84
C GLN A 166 24.96 11.60 14.94
N TYR A 167 24.97 12.81 15.51
CA TYR A 167 26.20 13.52 15.85
C TYR A 167 27.12 12.61 16.67
N GLY A 168 28.34 12.43 16.18
CA GLY A 168 29.48 11.86 16.88
C GLY A 168 30.77 12.44 16.32
#